data_AF-A0A8S0U7E6-F1
#
_entry.id   AF-A0A8S0U7E6-F1
#
_cell.length_a   1.000
_cell.length_b   1.000
_cell.length_c   1.000
_cell.angle_alpha   90.00
_cell.angle_beta   90.00
_cell.angle_gamma   90.00
#
_symmetry.space_group_name_H-M   'P 1'
#
loop_
_entity.id
_entity.type
_entity.pdbx_description
1 polymer ?
#
loop_
_entity_poly.entity_id
_entity_poly.type
_entity_poly.pdbx_seq_one_letter_code
_entity_poly.pdbx_strand_id
1 'polypeptide(L)' 'MASTAGNSGWYRGIVKVVPSDDSLVIVGGNKAEIPPEKTITLSSLIAPKLARRDSIDEPFAWESREFLRKLCIGKVLSSN' A
#
# COMPACT_ATOMS: atom_id res chain seq x y z
N MET A 1 16.89 6.06 22.39
CA MET A 1 17.02 6.41 20.96
C MET A 1 15.62 6.48 20.36
N ALA A 2 14.91 7.60 20.55
CA ALA A 2 13.60 7.80 19.93
C ALA A 2 13.81 8.46 18.56
N SER A 3 13.45 7.76 17.49
CA SER A 3 13.55 8.27 16.13
C SER A 3 12.52 9.38 15.91
N THR A 4 13.01 10.60 15.70
CA THR A 4 12.27 11.77 15.23
C THR A 4 11.54 11.42 13.92
N ALA A 5 10.23 11.20 13.97
CA ALA A 5 9.42 11.04 12.77
C ALA A 5 9.33 12.40 12.05
N GLY A 6 10.16 12.53 11.02
CA GLY A 6 10.27 13.74 10.21
C GLY A 6 8.97 14.04 9.45
N ASN A 7 8.58 15.31 9.53
CA ASN A 7 7.82 16.11 8.57
C ASN A 7 6.69 15.39 7.78
N SER A 8 5.45 15.77 8.08
CA SER A 8 4.17 15.30 7.53
C SER A 8 3.92 15.66 6.04
N GLY A 9 4.87 15.30 5.19
CA GLY A 9 4.75 15.38 3.74
C GLY A 9 3.88 14.24 3.22
N TRP A 10 2.57 14.48 3.17
CA TRP A 10 1.53 13.64 2.58
C TRP A 10 1.37 12.22 3.15
N TYR A 11 0.33 12.09 3.96
CA TYR A 11 -0.18 10.80 4.43
C TYR A 11 -1.62 10.52 4.03
N ARG A 12 -2.29 11.47 3.37
CA ARG A 12 -3.70 11.38 2.98
C ARG A 12 -3.85 11.31 1.46
N GLY A 13 -4.32 10.18 0.94
CA GLY A 13 -4.49 10.00 -0.51
C GLY A 13 -5.48 8.89 -0.84
N ILE A 14 -5.87 8.83 -2.11
CA ILE A 14 -6.74 7.76 -2.62
C ILE A 14 -5.88 6.59 -3.05
N VAL A 15 -6.26 5.37 -2.66
CA VAL A 15 -5.55 4.16 -3.10
C VAL A 15 -5.79 3.95 -4.59
N LYS A 16 -4.70 4.03 -5.36
CA LYS A 16 -4.68 3.75 -6.80
C LYS A 16 -4.53 2.27 -7.08
N VAL A 17 -3.56 1.62 -6.43
CA VAL A 17 -3.23 0.22 -6.70
C VAL A 17 -2.60 -0.45 -5.48
N VAL A 18 -2.77 -1.77 -5.43
CA VAL A 18 -2.19 -2.66 -4.42
C VAL A 18 -1.15 -3.55 -5.12
N PRO A 19 0.13 -3.14 -5.17
CA PRO A 19 1.20 -3.91 -5.80
C PRO A 19 1.45 -5.25 -5.10
N SER A 20 1.34 -5.27 -3.77
CA SER A 20 1.64 -6.42 -2.93
C SER A 20 0.61 -6.54 -1.80
N ASP A 21 0.59 -7.71 -1.18
CA ASP A 21 -0.21 -8.09 -0.02
C ASP A 21 0.08 -7.27 1.28
N ASP A 22 1.07 -6.38 1.29
CA ASP A 22 1.38 -5.50 2.41
C ASP A 22 1.56 -4.01 2.00
N SER A 23 1.50 -3.72 0.71
CA SER A 23 1.93 -2.44 0.14
C SER A 23 0.84 -1.83 -0.72
N LEU A 24 0.58 -0.54 -0.52
CA LEU A 24 -0.49 0.22 -1.15
C LEU A 24 0.10 1.49 -1.78
N VAL A 25 -0.32 1.82 -2.99
CA VAL A 25 0.06 3.08 -3.65
C VAL A 25 -1.09 4.07 -3.52
N ILE A 26 -0.83 5.18 -2.85
CA ILE A 26 -1.78 6.29 -2.73
C ILE A 26 -1.38 7.43 -3.66
N VAL A 27 -2.40 8.15 -4.14
CA VAL A 27 -2.24 9.37 -4.91
C VAL A 27 -2.69 10.55 -4.08
N GLY A 28 -1.81 11.55 -3.94
CA GLY A 28 -2.12 12.78 -3.24
C GLY A 28 -3.13 13.62 -4.02
N GLY A 29 -4.11 14.22 -3.33
CA GLY A 29 -5.16 15.03 -3.95
C GLY A 29 -4.71 16.40 -4.45
N ASN A 30 -3.46 16.56 -4.90
CA ASN A 30 -3.02 17.80 -5.50
C ASN A 30 -3.57 17.89 -6.93
N LYS A 31 -3.93 19.11 -7.36
CA LYS A 31 -4.29 19.42 -8.75
C LYS A 31 -3.03 19.60 -9.62
N ALA A 32 -1.99 18.78 -9.40
CA ALA A 32 -0.84 18.78 -10.30
C ALA A 32 -1.20 18.01 -11.57
N GLU A 33 -0.63 18.43 -12.69
CA GLU A 33 -0.80 17.75 -13.99
C GLU A 33 -0.35 16.28 -13.94
N ILE A 34 0.61 15.97 -13.04
CA ILE A 34 1.03 14.62 -12.67
C ILE A 34 0.81 14.46 -11.16
N PRO A 35 -0.22 13.70 -10.73
CA PRO A 35 -0.48 13.48 -9.31
C PRO A 35 0.69 12.75 -8.62
N PRO A 36 1.13 13.17 -7.43
CA PRO A 36 2.20 12.53 -6.70
C PRO A 36 1.71 11.20 -6.16
N GLU A 37 2.48 10.16 -6.44
CA GLU A 37 2.23 8.81 -5.93
C GLU A 37 3.14 8.54 -4.73
N LYS A 38 2.60 7.85 -3.72
CA LYS A 38 3.37 7.44 -2.56
C LYS A 38 3.01 6.01 -2.20
N THR A 39 4.04 5.18 -2.05
CA THR A 39 3.88 3.80 -1.58
C THR A 39 3.89 3.79 -0.07
N ILE A 40 2.85 3.20 0.52
CA ILE A 40 2.70 2.96 1.96
C ILE A 40 2.76 1.46 2.17
N THR A 41 3.66 1.02 3.03
CA THR A 41 3.75 -0.36 3.48
C THR A 41 3.13 -0.48 4.87
N LEU A 42 2.31 -1.51 5.07
CA LEU A 42 1.64 -1.78 6.33
C LEU A 42 2.66 -2.36 7.32
N SER A 43 3.10 -1.51 8.26
CA SER A 43 3.99 -1.94 9.33
C SER A 43 3.24 -2.92 10.24
N SER A 44 3.87 -4.06 10.56
CA SER A 44 3.29 -5.17 11.36
C SER A 44 2.38 -6.16 10.62
N LEU A 45 2.26 -6.11 9.30
CA LEU A 45 1.71 -7.22 8.51
C LEU A 45 2.85 -8.07 7.93
N ILE A 46 2.79 -9.37 8.20
CA ILE A 46 3.55 -10.37 7.44
C ILE A 46 2.53 -10.99 6.52
N ALA A 47 2.58 -10.61 5.26
CA ALA A 47 1.61 -11.06 4.31
C ALA A 47 2.21 -12.15 3.38
N PRO A 48 1.37 -13.13 2.98
CA PRO A 48 1.83 -14.32 2.27
C PRO A 48 2.37 -13.95 0.89
N LYS A 49 3.60 -14.38 0.61
CA LYS A 49 4.32 -13.95 -0.59
C LYS A 49 3.72 -14.57 -1.83
N LEU A 50 3.25 -13.73 -2.74
CA LEU A 50 2.98 -14.16 -4.10
C LEU A 50 4.29 -14.58 -4.75
N ALA A 51 4.33 -15.82 -5.20
CA ALA A 51 5.49 -16.39 -5.84
C ALA A 51 5.82 -15.63 -7.13
N ARG A 52 7.12 -15.40 -7.36
CA ARG A 52 7.58 -14.84 -8.63
C ARG A 52 7.72 -15.98 -9.62
N ARG A 53 6.99 -15.88 -10.74
CA ARG A 53 6.99 -16.61 -12.05
C ARG A 53 7.34 -18.11 -12.08
N ASP A 54 8.25 -18.59 -11.25
CA ASP A 54 8.80 -19.94 -11.17
C ASP A 54 8.69 -20.56 -9.75
N SER A 55 7.89 -19.96 -8.86
CA SER A 55 7.66 -20.47 -7.49
C SER A 55 6.17 -20.73 -7.24
N ILE A 56 5.86 -21.58 -6.26
CA ILE A 56 4.49 -21.87 -5.83
C ILE A 56 4.07 -20.78 -4.86
N ASP A 57 2.92 -20.14 -5.12
CA ASP A 57 2.34 -19.15 -4.23
C ASP A 57 2.10 -19.74 -2.83
N GLU A 58 2.43 -18.98 -1.78
CA GLU A 58 2.06 -19.40 -0.44
C GLU A 58 0.52 -19.55 -0.34
N PRO A 59 0.02 -20.51 0.47
CA PRO A 59 -1.41 -20.64 0.67
C PRO A 59 -2.00 -19.30 1.13
N PHE A 60 -3.10 -18.89 0.51
CA PHE A 60 -3.77 -17.60 0.72
C PHE A 60 -3.01 -16.34 0.24
N ALA A 61 -1.87 -16.47 -0.45
CA ALA A 61 -1.14 -15.32 -1.04
C ALA A 61 -2.02 -14.48 -1.97
N TRP A 62 -2.69 -15.14 -2.91
CA TRP A 62 -3.58 -14.48 -3.85
C TRP A 62 -4.82 -13.88 -3.17
N GLU A 63 -5.45 -14.63 -2.27
CA GLU A 63 -6.65 -14.17 -1.55
C GLU A 63 -6.37 -12.98 -0.63
N SER A 64 -5.23 -12.99 0.07
CA SER A 64 -4.79 -11.88 0.92
C SER A 64 -4.62 -10.59 0.13
N ARG A 65 -3.90 -10.67 -1.00
CA ARG A 65 -3.73 -9.53 -1.91
C ARG A 65 -5.07 -9.02 -2.42
N GLU A 66 -5.94 -9.91 -2.87
CA GLU A 66 -7.22 -9.54 -3.45
C GLU A 66 -8.20 -8.97 -2.40
N PHE A 67 -8.11 -9.45 -1.16
CA PHE A 67 -8.85 -8.91 -0.03
C PHE A 67 -8.46 -7.46 0.25
N LEU A 68 -7.15 -7.16 0.36
CA LEU A 68 -6.68 -5.78 0.51
C LEU A 68 -7.02 -4.91 -0.69
N ARG A 69 -6.92 -5.47 -1.90
CA ARG A 69 -7.32 -4.76 -3.12
C ARG A 69 -8.79 -4.35 -3.07
N LYS A 70 -9.70 -5.27 -2.76
CA LYS A 70 -11.14 -4.99 -2.65
C LYS A 70 -11.46 -4.05 -1.50
N LEU A 71 -10.72 -4.14 -0.40
CA LEU A 71 -10.99 -3.33 0.79
C LEU A 71 -10.45 -1.90 0.67
N CYS A 72 -9.30 -1.70 0.02
CA CYS A 72 -8.57 -0.45 0.03
C CYS A 72 -8.69 0.37 -1.27
N ILE A 73 -8.84 -0.25 -2.45
CA ILE A 73 -8.91 0.49 -3.72
C ILE A 73 -10.06 1.50 -3.70
N GLY A 74 -9.76 2.73 -4.14
CA GLY A 74 -10.74 3.82 -4.21
C GLY A 74 -11.10 4.44 -2.85
N LYS A 75 -10.55 3.94 -1.74
CA LYS A 75 -10.72 4.56 -0.42
C LYS A 75 -9.63 5.59 -0.14
N VAL A 76 -9.98 6.56 0.70
CA VAL A 76 -9.04 7.56 1.22
C VAL A 76 -8.33 6.95 2.42
N LEU A 77 -7.01 6.77 2.32
CA LEU A 77 -6.15 6.38 3.44
C LEU A 77 -5.53 7.62 4.07
N SER A 78 -5.32 7.56 5.39
CA SER A 78 -4.56 8.55 6.16
C SER A 78 -3.58 7.80 7.06
N SER A 79 -2.28 7.93 6.83
CA SER A 79 -1.26 7.46 7.79
C SER A 79 -1.09 8.53 8.88
N ASN A 80 -1.01 8.10 10.14
CA ASN A 80 -0.69 8.95 11.29
C ASN A 80 0.81 8.85 11.58
#